data_AF-A0A3D4DKS7-F1
#
_entry.id   AF-A0A3D4DKS7-F1
#
_cell.length_a   1.000
_cell.length_b   1.000
_cell.length_c   1.000
_cell.angle_alpha   90.00
_cell.angle_beta   90.00
_cell.angle_gamma   90.00
#
_symmetry.space_group_name_H-M   'P 1'
#
loop_
_entity.id
_entity.type
_entity.pdbx_description
1 polymer ?
#
loop_
_entity_poly.entity_id
_entity_poly.type
_entity_poly.pdbx_seq_one_letter_code
_entity_poly.pdbx_strand_id
1 'polypeptide(L)'
;MAPPHPEVGDSSGDEAAADITCLPFAQVTAEALDRIRPDVVVSSLVGPGFDCLDLSERLAAAGFRGKYRAIAPTVPDPDLVRREITDRFPALDFDLVVLADRS
;
A
#
# COMPACT_ATOMS: atom_id res chain seq x y z
N MET A 1 -49.52 28.29 -15.86
CA MET A 1 -49.06 26.90 -16.11
C MET A 1 -47.61 26.99 -16.55
N ALA A 2 -46.67 26.85 -15.62
CA ALA A 2 -45.23 26.85 -15.90
C ALA A 2 -44.75 25.39 -15.97
N PRO A 3 -43.78 25.04 -16.83
CA PRO A 3 -43.20 23.71 -16.81
C PRO A 3 -42.23 23.58 -15.61
N PRO A 4 -42.21 22.45 -14.91
CA PRO A 4 -41.07 22.16 -14.03
C PRO A 4 -39.85 21.77 -14.90
N HIS A 5 -38.71 22.36 -14.55
CA HIS A 5 -37.38 22.01 -15.06
C HIS A 5 -37.02 20.56 -14.69
N PRO A 6 -36.23 19.83 -15.52
CA PRO A 6 -35.61 18.57 -15.12
C PRO A 6 -34.19 18.83 -14.62
N GLU A 7 -33.99 18.80 -13.30
CA GLU A 7 -32.68 18.74 -12.64
C GLU A 7 -32.91 17.90 -11.38
N VAL A 8 -32.22 16.80 -11.10
CA VAL A 8 -30.78 16.56 -11.14
C VAL A 8 -30.56 15.05 -11.14
N GLY A 9 -29.49 14.59 -11.79
CA GLY A 9 -29.01 13.22 -11.68
C GLY A 9 -28.61 12.92 -10.24
N ASP A 10 -29.12 11.81 -9.71
CA ASP A 10 -28.65 11.31 -8.43
C ASP A 10 -27.32 10.60 -8.68
N SER A 11 -26.27 11.22 -8.14
CA SER A 11 -24.89 10.81 -8.20
C SER A 11 -24.73 9.41 -7.62
N SER A 12 -24.43 8.42 -8.46
CA SER A 12 -23.82 7.16 -8.01
C SER A 12 -22.41 7.46 -7.50
N GLY A 13 -22.33 7.99 -6.28
CA GLY A 13 -21.10 8.06 -5.51
C GLY A 13 -20.84 6.69 -4.91
N ASP A 14 -20.14 5.85 -5.66
CA ASP A 14 -19.40 4.71 -5.09
C ASP A 14 -18.29 5.31 -4.20
N GLU A 15 -18.62 5.69 -2.98
CA GLU A 15 -17.63 5.88 -1.93
C GLU A 15 -17.11 4.49 -1.57
N ALA A 16 -16.12 4.02 -2.34
CA ALA A 16 -15.41 2.78 -2.07
C ALA A 16 -14.75 2.90 -0.68
N ALA A 17 -15.45 2.40 0.34
CA ALA A 17 -14.93 2.30 1.69
C ALA A 17 -13.69 1.40 1.64
N ALA A 18 -12.51 1.98 1.85
CA ALA A 18 -11.28 1.20 1.98
C ALA A 18 -11.37 0.38 3.26
N ASP A 19 -11.41 -0.96 3.13
CA ASP A 19 -11.27 -1.85 4.27
C ASP A 19 -9.79 -1.95 4.67
N ILE A 20 -9.48 -1.59 5.92
CA ILE A 20 -8.11 -1.51 6.41
C ILE A 20 -7.92 -2.55 7.49
N THR A 21 -7.04 -3.50 7.22
CA THR A 21 -6.61 -4.51 8.20
C THR A 21 -5.16 -4.26 8.61
N CYS A 22 -4.93 -4.07 9.91
CA CYS A 22 -3.61 -3.91 10.48
C CYS A 22 -3.12 -5.23 11.09
N LEU A 23 -1.92 -5.67 10.70
CA LEU A 23 -1.28 -6.87 11.24
C LEU A 23 0.15 -6.55 11.69
N PRO A 24 0.64 -7.15 12.80
CA PRO A 24 2.06 -7.12 13.10
C PRO A 24 2.83 -7.92 12.04
N PHE A 25 4.08 -7.56 11.79
CA PHE A 25 4.93 -8.23 10.80
C PHE A 25 4.95 -9.77 10.96
N ALA A 26 5.01 -10.27 12.20
CA ALA A 26 4.98 -11.71 12.49
C ALA A 26 3.73 -12.44 11.98
N GLN A 27 2.61 -11.74 11.76
CA GLN A 27 1.35 -12.30 11.25
C GLN A 27 1.17 -12.08 9.74
N VAL A 28 2.11 -11.42 9.07
CA VAL A 28 2.11 -11.34 7.60
C VAL A 28 2.62 -12.66 7.05
N THR A 29 1.67 -13.54 6.76
CA THR A 29 1.87 -14.88 6.18
C THR A 29 1.10 -15.01 4.87
N ALA A 30 1.44 -16.00 4.05
CA ALA A 30 0.70 -16.29 2.81
C ALA A 30 -0.79 -16.56 3.07
N GLU A 31 -1.13 -17.25 4.16
CA GLU A 31 -2.51 -17.51 4.57
C GLU A 31 -3.26 -16.21 4.92
N ALA A 32 -2.62 -15.29 5.65
CA ALA A 32 -3.21 -13.99 5.96
C ALA A 32 -3.47 -13.18 4.69
N LEU A 33 -2.53 -13.19 3.74
CA LEU A 33 -2.66 -12.48 2.46
C LEU A 33 -3.75 -13.10 1.57
N ASP A 34 -3.89 -14.42 1.52
CA ASP A 34 -4.95 -15.10 0.75
C ASP A 34 -6.36 -14.88 1.35
N ARG A 35 -6.43 -14.78 2.68
CA ARG A 35 -7.67 -14.47 3.40
C ARG A 35 -8.11 -13.02 3.23
N ILE A 36 -7.18 -12.08 3.39
CA ILE A 36 -7.47 -10.63 3.36
C ILE A 36 -7.58 -10.14 1.91
N ARG A 37 -6.81 -10.74 0.99
CA ARG A 37 -6.66 -10.32 -0.41
C ARG A 37 -6.46 -8.80 -0.56
N PRO A 38 -5.42 -8.23 0.07
CA PRO A 38 -5.22 -6.80 -0.02
C PRO A 38 -4.83 -6.40 -1.44
N ASP A 39 -5.38 -5.29 -1.94
CA ASP A 39 -4.90 -4.66 -3.17
C ASP A 39 -3.63 -3.81 -2.92
N VAL A 40 -3.49 -3.31 -1.69
CA VAL A 40 -2.40 -2.45 -1.26
C VAL A 40 -1.90 -2.88 0.12
N VAL A 41 -0.58 -3.01 0.26
CA VAL A 41 0.12 -3.20 1.53
C VAL A 41 0.90 -1.94 1.83
N VAL A 42 0.74 -1.43 3.05
CA VAL A 42 1.44 -0.24 3.52
C VAL A 42 2.23 -0.59 4.78
N SER A 43 3.49 -0.19 4.86
CA SER A 43 4.32 -0.36 6.06
C SER A 43 5.26 0.81 6.28
N SER A 44 5.85 0.92 7.46
CA SER A 44 7.06 1.74 7.62
C SER A 44 8.22 1.15 6.81
N LEU A 45 9.15 2.01 6.39
CA LEU A 45 10.40 1.59 5.74
C LEU A 45 11.26 0.75 6.69
N VAL A 46 11.31 1.14 7.96
CA VAL A 46 11.93 0.41 9.06
C VAL A 46 10.96 0.41 10.23
N GLY A 47 10.73 -0.76 10.82
CA GLY A 47 9.84 -0.95 11.96
C GLY A 47 10.49 -1.79 13.07
N PRO A 48 9.77 -1.98 14.20
CA PRO A 48 10.28 -2.82 15.28
C PRO A 48 10.40 -4.28 14.83
N GLY A 49 11.63 -4.73 14.58
CA GLY A 49 11.94 -6.12 14.22
C GLY A 49 11.66 -6.51 12.78
N PHE A 50 11.51 -5.53 11.87
CA PHE A 50 11.46 -5.77 10.42
C PHE A 50 11.86 -4.51 9.65
N ASP A 51 12.32 -4.68 8.43
CA ASP A 51 12.43 -3.61 7.45
C ASP A 51 11.60 -3.89 6.18
N CYS A 52 11.56 -2.94 5.25
CA CYS A 52 10.84 -3.10 4.00
C CYS A 52 11.36 -4.25 3.12
N LEU A 53 12.62 -4.65 3.28
CA LEU A 53 13.21 -5.75 2.54
C LEU A 53 12.64 -7.07 3.06
N ASP A 54 12.61 -7.26 4.37
CA ASP A 54 12.01 -8.42 5.03
C ASP A 54 10.54 -8.61 4.62
N LEU A 55 9.78 -7.51 4.55
CA LEU A 55 8.39 -7.55 4.11
C LEU A 55 8.27 -7.84 2.61
N SER A 56 9.14 -7.25 1.79
CA SER A 56 9.19 -7.52 0.34
C SER A 56 9.44 -9.00 0.05
N GLU A 57 10.37 -9.63 0.77
CA GLU A 57 10.66 -11.06 0.65
C GLU A 57 9.42 -11.90 0.95
N ARG A 58 8.68 -11.58 2.02
CA ARG A 58 7.45 -12.31 2.38
C ARG A 58 6.34 -12.12 1.36
N LEU A 59 6.13 -10.90 0.90
CA LEU A 59 5.12 -10.60 -0.13
C LEU A 59 5.45 -11.33 -1.44
N ALA A 60 6.71 -11.28 -1.87
CA ALA A 60 7.17 -11.96 -3.07
C ALA A 60 7.04 -13.49 -2.94
N ALA A 61 7.45 -14.07 -1.80
CA ALA A 61 7.34 -15.49 -1.52
C ALA A 61 5.88 -15.97 -1.44
N ALA A 62 4.97 -15.13 -0.95
CA ALA A 62 3.53 -15.39 -0.94
C ALA A 62 2.86 -15.20 -2.31
N GLY A 63 3.60 -14.75 -3.33
CA GLY A 63 3.04 -14.48 -4.66
C GLY A 63 2.14 -13.25 -4.71
N PHE A 64 2.29 -12.31 -3.77
CA PHE A 64 1.55 -11.04 -3.78
C PHE A 64 1.83 -10.26 -5.08
N ARG A 65 0.78 -9.69 -5.65
CA ARG A 65 0.82 -8.90 -6.91
C ARG A 65 0.15 -7.54 -6.80
N GLY A 66 -0.26 -7.17 -5.58
CA GLY A 66 -0.77 -5.83 -5.31
C GLY A 66 0.35 -4.80 -5.16
N LYS A 67 -0.02 -3.60 -4.71
CA LYS A 67 0.91 -2.49 -4.52
C LYS A 67 1.51 -2.56 -3.13
N TYR A 68 2.84 -2.51 -3.03
CA TYR A 68 3.52 -2.34 -1.76
C TYR A 68 4.06 -0.90 -1.64
N ARG A 69 3.70 -0.22 -0.55
CA ARG A 69 4.13 1.15 -0.27
C ARG A 69 4.81 1.21 1.10
N ALA A 70 6.11 1.49 1.10
CA ALA A 70 6.82 1.79 2.33
C ALA A 70 6.69 3.29 2.65
N ILE A 71 6.63 3.64 3.93
CA ILE A 71 6.54 5.01 4.42
C ILE A 71 7.77 5.31 5.27
N ALA A 72 8.45 6.43 5.00
CA ALA A 72 9.57 6.90 5.80
C ALA A 72 9.40 8.40 6.13
N PRO A 73 9.70 8.85 7.36
CA PRO A 73 9.73 10.27 7.68
C PRO A 73 10.91 10.99 6.98
N THR A 74 12.06 10.31 6.89
CA THR A 74 13.23 10.81 6.17
C THR A 74 14.08 9.63 5.71
N VAL A 75 14.73 9.77 4.56
CA VAL A 75 15.67 8.78 4.01
C VAL A 75 16.71 9.54 3.17
N PRO A 76 18.00 9.23 3.30
CA PRO A 76 19.06 9.97 2.61
C PRO A 76 19.00 9.83 1.08
N ASP A 77 18.64 8.64 0.58
CA ASP A 77 18.46 8.39 -0.85
C ASP A 77 17.26 7.46 -1.07
N PRO A 78 16.06 8.01 -1.33
CA PRO A 78 14.85 7.20 -1.53
C PRO A 78 14.91 6.39 -2.84
N ASP A 79 15.63 6.86 -3.85
CA ASP A 79 15.72 6.20 -5.15
C ASP A 79 16.63 4.98 -5.09
N LEU A 80 17.69 5.02 -4.26
CA LEU A 80 18.50 3.84 -3.96
C LEU A 80 17.64 2.71 -3.39
N VAL A 81 16.78 3.01 -2.41
CA VAL A 81 15.87 2.02 -1.80
C VAL A 81 14.89 1.46 -2.81
N ARG A 82 14.24 2.33 -3.61
CA ARG A 82 13.31 1.90 -4.67
C ARG A 82 13.98 0.94 -5.64
N ARG A 83 15.20 1.28 -6.08
CA ARG A 83 15.98 0.47 -7.01
C ARG A 83 16.34 -0.87 -6.38
N GLU A 84 16.83 -0.89 -5.15
CA GLU A 84 17.21 -2.14 -4.49
C GLU A 84 16.02 -3.13 -4.40
N ILE A 85 14.85 -2.64 -4.00
CA ILE A 85 13.66 -3.48 -3.87
C ILE A 85 13.14 -3.91 -5.25
N THR A 86 13.10 -3.01 -6.23
CA THR A 86 12.62 -3.33 -7.57
C THR A 86 13.55 -4.30 -8.30
N ASP A 87 14.87 -4.16 -8.12
CA ASP A 87 15.89 -5.02 -8.73
C ASP A 87 15.85 -6.44 -8.13
N ARG A 88 15.59 -6.57 -6.82
CA ARG A 88 15.49 -7.86 -6.13
C ARG A 88 14.11 -8.53 -6.28
N PHE A 89 13.04 -7.75 -6.37
CA PHE A 89 11.65 -8.23 -6.45
C PHE A 89 10.89 -7.57 -7.61
N PRO A 90 11.24 -7.89 -8.87
CA PRO A 90 10.66 -7.23 -10.04
C PRO A 90 9.15 -7.47 -10.24
N ALA A 91 8.58 -8.46 -9.55
CA ALA A 91 7.15 -8.75 -9.57
C ALA A 91 6.33 -7.95 -8.53
N LEU A 92 7.00 -7.21 -7.66
CA LEU A 92 6.38 -6.41 -6.61
C LEU A 92 6.28 -4.96 -7.09
N ASP A 93 5.07 -4.40 -7.14
CA ASP A 93 4.87 -2.97 -7.39
C ASP A 93 5.24 -2.21 -6.12
N PHE A 94 6.53 -1.90 -5.96
CA PHE A 94 7.07 -1.19 -4.81
C PHE A 94 7.23 0.31 -5.07
N ASP A 95 6.89 1.13 -4.08
CA ASP A 95 7.26 2.53 -4.04
C ASP A 95 7.46 3.00 -2.58
N LEU A 96 8.22 4.07 -2.42
CA LEU A 96 8.55 4.68 -1.14
C LEU A 96 7.88 6.06 -1.03
N VAL A 97 7.07 6.24 0.01
CA VAL A 97 6.43 7.51 0.33
C VAL A 97 7.25 8.18 1.44
N VAL A 98 7.92 9.28 1.10
CA VAL A 98 8.61 10.12 2.07
C VAL A 98 7.62 11.14 2.61
N LEU A 99 7.34 11.08 3.90
CA LEU A 99 6.51 12.06 4.57
C LEU A 99 7.33 13.33 4.75
N ALA A 100 7.10 14.34 3.92
CA ALA A 100 7.70 15.65 4.15
C ALA A 100 7.26 16.16 5.53
N ASP A 101 8.23 16.47 6.38
CA ASP A 101 7.99 17.09 7.69
C ASP A 101 7.20 18.39 7.49
N ARG A 102 6.05 18.52 8.16
CA ARG A 102 5.41 19.82 8.31
C ARG A 102 6.09 20.51 9.49
N SER A 103 7.20 21.17 9.23
CA SER A 103 7.89 22.04 10.18
C SER A 103 7.03 23.21 10.64
#